data_AF-A0A2D9C442-F1
#
_entry.id   AF-A0A2D9C442-F1
#
_cell.length_a   1.000
_cell.length_b   1.000
_cell.length_c   1.000
_cell.angle_alpha   90.00
_cell.angle_beta   90.00
_cell.angle_gamma   90.00
#
_symmetry.space_group_name_H-M   'P 1'
#
loop_
_entity.id
_entity.type
_entity.pdbx_description
1 polymer ?
#
loop_
_entity_poly.entity_id
_entity_poly.type
_entity_poly.pdbx_seq_one_letter_code
_entity_poly.pdbx_strand_id
1 'polypeptide(L)'
;MEDQEPLTEIEQSRADCGFRFYVVKPDELYTGLVESVDADRKFPNKAKTTLTSLPPVESLVEATDGSGRLIAIDCWRFTANDDAMLEGVDGVQELTQLEFLAIKPEPQNEL
;
A
#
# COMPACT_ATOMS: atom_id res chain seq x y z
N MET A 1 -10.31 11.03 -32.69
CA MET A 1 -9.63 10.08 -31.79
C MET A 1 -9.05 10.95 -30.71
N GLU A 2 -9.55 10.82 -29.49
CA GLU A 2 -8.85 11.41 -28.35
C GLU A 2 -7.60 10.58 -28.19
N ASP A 3 -6.44 11.17 -28.47
CA ASP A 3 -5.15 10.56 -28.17
C ASP A 3 -5.07 10.44 -26.65
N GLN A 4 -5.47 9.27 -26.13
CA GLN A 4 -5.25 8.94 -24.73
C GLN A 4 -3.75 8.89 -24.53
N GLU A 5 -3.23 9.79 -23.69
CA GLU A 5 -1.84 9.73 -23.26
C GLU A 5 -1.55 8.32 -22.71
N PRO A 6 -0.39 7.73 -23.03
CA PRO A 6 -0.03 6.44 -22.49
C PRO A 6 0.03 6.54 -20.96
N LEU A 7 -0.53 5.52 -20.30
CA LEU A 7 -0.45 5.40 -18.84
C LEU A 7 1.01 5.41 -18.39
N THR A 8 1.28 6.03 -17.24
CA THR A 8 2.56 5.88 -16.55
C THR A 8 2.79 4.42 -16.13
N GLU A 9 4.03 4.04 -15.83
CA GLU A 9 4.36 2.67 -15.41
C GLU A 9 3.60 2.24 -14.15
N ILE A 10 3.39 3.17 -13.21
CA ILE A 10 2.60 2.92 -11.99
C ILE A 10 1.13 2.69 -12.34
N GLU A 11 0.54 3.54 -13.19
CA GLU A 11 -0.86 3.39 -13.60
C GLU A 11 -1.11 2.09 -14.38
N GLN A 12 -0.17 1.72 -15.27
CA GLN A 12 -0.23 0.46 -16.00
C GLN A 12 -0.12 -0.73 -15.03
N SER A 13 0.82 -0.68 -14.08
CA SER A 13 0.95 -1.70 -13.03
C SER A 13 -0.38 -1.89 -12.30
N ARG A 14 -1.02 -0.80 -11.85
CA ARG A 14 -2.33 -0.85 -11.16
C ARG A 14 -3.43 -1.50 -12.01
N ALA A 15 -3.47 -1.17 -13.31
CA ALA A 15 -4.44 -1.70 -14.25
C ALA A 15 -4.25 -3.21 -14.48
N ASP A 16 -3.00 -3.67 -14.55
CA ASP A 16 -2.67 -5.07 -14.85
C ASP A 16 -2.85 -6.00 -13.65
N CYS A 17 -2.47 -5.56 -12.45
CA CYS A 17 -2.52 -6.41 -11.27
C CYS A 17 -3.74 -6.18 -10.37
N GLY A 18 -4.38 -5.01 -10.44
CA GLY A 18 -5.47 -4.62 -9.54
C GLY A 18 -5.01 -4.28 -8.12
N PHE A 19 -3.70 -4.14 -7.90
CA PHE A 19 -3.08 -3.74 -6.62
C PHE A 19 -2.26 -2.47 -6.77
N ARG A 20 -2.17 -1.73 -5.67
CA ARG A 20 -1.18 -0.69 -5.46
C ARG A 20 -0.11 -1.23 -4.51
N PHE A 21 1.16 -1.04 -4.88
CA PHE A 21 2.30 -1.51 -4.11
C PHE A 21 3.02 -0.34 -3.49
N TYR A 22 3.31 -0.41 -2.19
CA TYR A 22 4.04 0.63 -1.49
C TYR A 22 5.20 0.06 -0.68
N VAL A 23 6.24 0.87 -0.56
CA VAL A 23 7.21 0.79 0.54
C VAL A 23 6.90 1.93 1.52
N VAL A 24 6.83 1.58 2.79
CA VAL A 24 6.54 2.51 3.88
C VAL A 24 7.66 2.44 4.91
N LYS A 25 8.14 3.60 5.38
CA LYS A 25 9.07 3.62 6.51
C LYS A 25 8.31 3.20 7.78
N PRO A 26 8.87 2.33 8.63
CA PRO A 26 8.20 1.85 9.84
C PRO A 26 8.16 2.90 10.97
N ASP A 27 7.96 4.18 10.64
CA ASP A 27 7.88 5.27 11.60
C ASP A 27 6.41 5.62 11.94
N GLU A 28 6.22 6.68 12.72
CA GLU A 28 4.90 7.15 13.19
C GLU A 28 3.92 7.48 12.03
N LEU A 29 4.41 7.65 10.79
CA LEU A 29 3.61 8.06 9.65
C LEU A 29 2.69 6.95 9.15
N TYR A 30 3.20 5.71 9.04
CA TYR A 30 2.35 4.59 8.63
C TYR A 30 1.30 4.26 9.69
N THR A 31 1.66 4.33 10.97
CA THR A 31 0.70 4.15 12.07
C THR A 31 -0.38 5.24 12.03
N GLY A 32 0.00 6.51 11.85
CA GLY A 32 -0.94 7.62 11.71
C GLY A 32 -1.84 7.51 10.47
N LEU A 33 -1.32 6.98 9.36
CA LEU A 33 -2.12 6.68 8.16
C LEU A 33 -3.17 5.61 8.44
N VAL A 34 -2.78 4.48 9.06
CA VAL A 34 -3.72 3.40 9.43
C VAL A 34 -4.82 3.96 10.35
N GLU A 35 -4.44 4.73 11.37
CA GLU A 35 -5.40 5.36 12.30
C GLU A 35 -6.35 6.33 11.59
N SER A 36 -5.84 7.13 10.64
CA SER A 36 -6.65 8.09 9.87
C SER A 36 -7.65 7.40 8.96
N VAL A 37 -7.21 6.35 8.24
CA VAL A 37 -8.07 5.54 7.38
C VAL A 37 -9.09 4.75 8.21
N ASP A 38 -8.69 4.24 9.38
CA ASP A 38 -9.58 3.56 10.33
C ASP A 38 -10.67 4.50 10.88
N ALA A 39 -10.30 5.73 11.24
CA ALA A 39 -11.24 6.74 11.73
C ALA A 39 -12.25 7.15 10.64
N ASP A 40 -11.79 7.36 9.41
CA ASP A 40 -12.65 7.72 8.27
C ASP A 40 -13.66 6.60 7.95
N ARG A 41 -13.16 5.36 7.88
CA ARG A 41 -13.96 4.18 7.53
C ARG A 41 -14.71 3.56 8.71
N LYS A 42 -14.50 4.10 9.92
CA LYS A 42 -15.13 3.67 11.17
C LYS A 42 -14.82 2.21 11.50
N PHE A 43 -13.53 1.84 11.38
CA PHE A 43 -13.02 0.60 11.94
C PHE A 43 -12.74 0.76 13.46
N PRO A 44 -12.85 -0.31 14.26
CA PRO A 44 -13.39 -1.62 13.90
C PRO A 44 -14.86 -1.51 13.49
N ASN A 45 -15.26 -2.31 12.49
CA ASN A 45 -16.63 -2.25 11.98
C ASN A 45 -17.63 -2.59 13.10
N LYS A 46 -18.90 -2.19 12.94
CA LYS A 46 -19.94 -2.43 13.97
C LYS A 46 -20.09 -3.90 14.37
N ALA A 47 -19.75 -4.82 13.46
CA ALA A 47 -19.79 -6.27 13.67
C ALA A 47 -18.52 -6.83 14.35
N LYS A 48 -17.48 -6.02 14.56
CA LYS A 48 -16.15 -6.39 15.08
C LYS A 48 -15.46 -7.54 14.33
N THR A 49 -15.79 -7.74 13.06
CA THR A 49 -15.19 -8.78 12.22
C THR A 49 -13.94 -8.30 11.50
N THR A 50 -13.78 -6.99 11.36
CA THR A 50 -12.60 -6.35 10.77
C THR A 50 -12.16 -5.25 11.71
N LEU A 51 -10.91 -5.35 12.18
CA LEU A 51 -10.37 -4.51 13.24
C LEU A 51 -9.70 -3.24 12.70
N THR A 52 -9.00 -3.35 11.58
CA THR A 52 -8.29 -2.26 10.91
C THR A 52 -8.52 -2.33 9.40
N SER A 53 -8.39 -1.19 8.74
CA SER A 53 -8.50 -1.01 7.28
C SER A 53 -7.26 -1.50 6.54
N LEU A 54 -6.10 -1.30 7.16
CA LEU A 54 -4.78 -1.68 6.67
C LEU A 54 -4.10 -2.62 7.67
N PRO A 55 -3.19 -3.51 7.22
CA PRO A 55 -2.41 -4.35 8.12
C PRO A 55 -1.54 -3.49 9.04
N PRO A 56 -1.38 -3.83 10.33
CA PRO A 56 -0.47 -3.12 11.23
C PRO A 56 0.97 -3.23 10.74
N VAL A 57 1.80 -2.21 11.01
CA VAL A 57 3.19 -2.14 10.53
C VAL A 57 4.02 -3.38 10.88
N GLU A 58 3.76 -3.95 12.06
CA GLU A 58 4.43 -5.14 12.58
C GLU A 58 4.14 -6.41 11.75
N SER A 59 3.01 -6.43 11.05
CA SER A 59 2.64 -7.53 10.15
C SER A 59 3.23 -7.38 8.75
N LEU A 60 3.86 -6.24 8.44
CA LEU A 60 4.43 -5.98 7.13
C LEU A 60 5.82 -6.61 6.99
N VAL A 61 6.06 -7.10 5.79
CA VAL A 61 7.32 -7.71 5.40
C VAL A 61 8.37 -6.62 5.21
N GLU A 62 9.59 -6.84 5.68
CA GLU A 62 10.71 -5.92 5.46
C GLU A 62 11.30 -6.09 4.07
N ALA A 63 11.62 -4.99 3.39
CA ALA A 63 12.26 -5.00 2.08
C ALA A 63 13.71 -5.48 2.19
N THR A 64 14.19 -6.23 1.18
CA THR A 64 15.55 -6.81 1.15
C THR A 64 16.65 -5.77 0.98
N ASP A 65 16.32 -4.59 0.47
CA ASP A 65 17.22 -3.46 0.25
C ASP A 65 17.27 -2.48 1.45
N GLY A 66 16.48 -2.74 2.50
CA GLY A 66 16.38 -1.87 3.68
C GLY A 66 15.59 -0.58 3.44
N SER A 67 14.84 -0.47 2.34
CA SER A 67 14.02 0.72 2.02
C SER A 67 12.83 0.93 2.97
N GLY A 68 12.32 -0.15 3.57
CA GLY A 68 11.28 -0.09 4.58
C GLY A 68 10.44 -1.37 4.67
N ARG A 69 9.17 -1.20 5.00
CA ARG A 69 8.15 -2.24 5.06
C ARG A 69 7.33 -2.24 3.77
N LEU A 70 6.94 -3.41 3.31
CA LEU A 70 6.24 -3.61 2.05
C LEU A 70 4.76 -3.88 2.28
N ILE A 71 3.91 -3.19 1.53
CA ILE A 71 2.46 -3.39 1.53
C ILE A 71 1.91 -3.46 0.11
N ALA A 72 0.98 -4.40 -0.10
CA ALA A 72 0.16 -4.49 -1.30
C ALA A 72 -1.30 -4.31 -0.91
N ILE A 73 -2.00 -3.40 -1.58
CA ILE A 73 -3.39 -3.05 -1.27
C ILE A 73 -4.22 -3.15 -2.54
N ASP A 74 -5.35 -3.84 -2.49
CA ASP A 74 -6.27 -3.89 -3.63
C ASP A 74 -6.75 -2.48 -4.04
N CYS A 75 -6.71 -2.17 -5.33
CA CYS A 75 -7.14 -0.88 -5.87
C CYS A 75 -8.61 -0.57 -5.55
N TRP A 76 -9.49 -1.57 -5.52
CA TRP A 76 -10.92 -1.35 -5.21
C TRP A 76 -11.15 -0.84 -3.78
N ARG A 77 -10.16 -1.01 -2.89
CA ARG A 77 -10.21 -0.48 -1.53
C ARG A 77 -9.85 1.00 -1.45
N PHE A 78 -9.29 1.60 -2.49
CA PHE A 78 -8.96 3.02 -2.51
C PHE A 78 -10.16 3.88 -2.91
N THR A 79 -10.35 4.96 -2.17
CA THR A 79 -11.22 6.08 -2.49
C THR A 79 -10.36 7.30 -2.83
N ALA A 80 -10.97 8.33 -3.45
CA ALA A 80 -10.27 9.58 -3.72
C ALA A 80 -9.74 10.28 -2.45
N ASN A 81 -10.33 10.00 -1.28
CA ASN A 81 -9.82 10.53 0.00
C ASN A 81 -8.52 9.84 0.41
N ASP A 82 -8.39 8.53 0.17
CA ASP A 82 -7.16 7.79 0.45
C ASP A 82 -6.03 8.24 -0.48
N ASP A 83 -6.35 8.54 -1.75
CA ASP A 83 -5.39 9.13 -2.69
C ASP A 83 -4.86 10.47 -2.17
N ALA A 84 -5.76 11.36 -1.73
CA ALA A 84 -5.37 12.64 -1.16
C ALA A 84 -4.60 12.51 0.17
N MET A 85 -4.88 11.48 0.96
CA MET A 85 -4.16 11.19 2.20
C MET A 85 -2.76 10.64 1.97
N LEU A 86 -2.50 9.98 0.84
CA LEU A 86 -1.19 9.45 0.48
C LEU A 86 -0.34 10.43 -0.33
N GLU A 87 -0.98 11.35 -1.04
CA GLU A 87 -0.31 12.33 -1.89
C GLU A 87 0.59 13.26 -1.05
N GLY A 88 1.90 13.20 -1.31
CA GLY A 88 2.89 14.06 -0.65
C GLY A 88 3.25 13.64 0.79
N VAL A 89 2.85 12.44 1.23
CA VAL A 89 3.30 11.90 2.51
C VAL A 89 4.75 11.44 2.40
N ASP A 90 5.63 12.10 3.15
CA ASP A 90 7.02 11.66 3.28
C ASP A 90 7.07 10.24 3.87
N GLY A 91 7.94 9.38 3.33
CA GLY A 91 8.11 8.02 3.85
C GLY A 91 7.11 6.97 3.35
N VAL A 92 6.14 7.35 2.51
CA VAL A 92 5.33 6.43 1.71
C VAL A 92 5.70 6.61 0.24
N GLN A 93 6.19 5.55 -0.40
CA GLN A 93 6.52 5.56 -1.82
C GLN A 93 5.76 4.45 -2.54
N GLU A 94 5.08 4.83 -3.62
CA GLU A 94 4.45 3.86 -4.50
C GLU A 94 5.47 3.24 -5.46
N LEU A 95 5.31 1.94 -5.70
CA LEU A 95 6.16 1.12 -6.54
C LEU A 95 5.32 0.45 -7.63
N THR A 96 5.95 0.17 -8.76
CA THR A 96 5.43 -0.81 -9.71
C THR A 96 5.47 -2.21 -9.10
N GLN A 97 4.68 -3.13 -9.65
CA GLN A 97 4.72 -4.55 -9.23
C GLN A 97 6.13 -5.13 -9.34
N LEU A 98 6.86 -4.79 -10.41
CA LEU A 98 8.20 -5.31 -10.67
C LEU A 98 9.19 -4.83 -9.61
N GLU A 99 9.18 -3.54 -9.27
CA GLU A 99 10.01 -2.98 -8.21
C GLU A 99 9.68 -3.62 -6.86
N PHE A 100 8.38 -3.75 -6.54
CA PHE A 100 7.93 -4.39 -5.31
C PHE A 100 8.42 -5.83 -5.19
N LEU A 101 8.30 -6.62 -6.25
CA LEU A 101 8.75 -8.01 -6.27
C LEU A 101 10.28 -8.13 -6.21
N ALA A 102 11.02 -7.17 -6.77
CA ALA A 102 12.48 -7.17 -6.74
C ALA A 102 13.05 -6.99 -5.32
N ILE A 103 12.34 -6.26 -4.46
CA ILE A 103 12.76 -5.99 -3.07
C ILE A 103 11.98 -6.82 -2.04
N LYS A 104 11.01 -7.62 -2.48
CA LYS A 104 10.26 -8.52 -1.60
C LYS A 104 11.14 -9.71 -1.23
N PRO A 105 11.32 -10.03 0.06
CA PRO A 105 12.05 -11.22 0.43
C PRO A 105 11.29 -12.45 -0.06
N GLU A 106 12.04 -13.40 -0.61
CA GLU A 106 11.54 -14.73 -0.92
C GLU A 106 10.94 -15.35 0.35
N PRO A 107 9.78 -16.02 0.26
CA PRO A 107 9.26 -16.76 1.40
C PRO A 107 10.34 -17.75 1.83
N GLN A 108 10.77 -17.66 3.10
CA GLN A 108 11.67 -18.66 3.66
C GLN A 108 10.94 -20.00 3.60
N ASN A 109 11.29 -20.81 2.61
CA ASN A 109 10.86 -22.18 2.51
C ASN A 109 11.50 -22.89 3.71
N GLU A 110 10.79 -22.96 4.83
CA GLU A 110 11.13 -23.85 5.93
C GLU A 110 10.96 -25.29 5.41
N LEU A 111 12.08 -25.85 4.94
CA LEU A 111 12.24 -27.28 4.63
C LEU A 111 12.49 -28.07 5.92
#